data_AF-A0A660QHR4-F1
#
_entry.id   AF-A0A660QHR4-F1
#
_cell.length_a   1.000
_cell.length_b   1.000
_cell.length_c   1.000
_cell.angle_alpha   90.00
_cell.angle_beta   90.00
_cell.angle_gamma   90.00
#
_symmetry.space_group_name_H-M   'P 1'
#
loop_
_entity.id
_entity.type
_entity.pdbx_description
1 polymer ?
#
loop_
_entity_poly.entity_id
_entity_poly.type
_entity_poly.pdbx_seq_one_letter_code
_entity_poly.pdbx_strand_id
1 'polypeptide(L)' 'GAPVTIPRQDVDFIITERGIAHLRGKTVRERAQELISIAHPDHKDRLLKEAQKMGIF' A
#
# COMPACT_ATOMS: atom_id res chain seq x y z
N GLY A 1 -10.67 15.21 7.53
CA GLY A 1 -10.05 13.88 7.43
C GLY A 1 -11.14 12.83 7.47
N ALA A 2 -10.86 11.61 7.02
CA ALA A 2 -11.78 10.48 7.15
C ALA A 2 -11.52 9.73 8.47
N PRO A 3 -12.56 9.22 9.16
CA PRO A 3 -12.36 8.36 10.32
C PRO A 3 -11.62 7.08 9.92
N VAL A 4 -10.66 6.63 10.74
CA VAL A 4 -9.86 5.42 10.50
C VAL A 4 -10.42 4.28 11.35
N THR A 5 -11.02 3.29 10.71
CA THR A 5 -11.61 2.11 11.39
C THR A 5 -10.55 1.09 11.81
N ILE A 6 -9.59 0.81 10.93
CA ILE A 6 -8.48 -0.13 11.19
C ILE A 6 -7.17 0.66 11.11
N PRO A 7 -6.45 0.87 12.23
CA PRO A 7 -5.19 1.61 12.22
C PRO A 7 -4.10 0.79 11.52
N ARG A 8 -3.09 1.49 10.97
CA ARG A 8 -2.01 0.89 10.17
C ARG A 8 -1.26 -0.27 10.85
N GLN A 9 -1.22 -0.27 12.18
CA GLN A 9 -0.54 -1.27 13.01
C GLN A 9 -1.31 -2.60 13.10
N ASP A 10 -2.64 -2.58 12.93
CA ASP A 10 -3.50 -3.76 13.08
C ASP A 10 -3.76 -4.47 11.74
N VAL A 11 -3.53 -3.77 10.62
CA VAL A 11 -3.74 -4.33 9.28
C VAL A 11 -2.76 -5.46 8.99
N ASP A 12 -3.32 -6.63 8.68
CA ASP A 12 -2.58 -7.85 8.36
C ASP A 12 -2.52 -8.08 6.84
N PHE A 13 -3.66 -8.36 6.21
CA PHE A 13 -3.78 -8.58 4.78
C PHE A 13 -4.74 -7.60 4.13
N ILE A 14 -4.40 -7.18 2.91
CA ILE A 14 -5.29 -6.46 2.00
C ILE A 14 -5.42 -7.28 0.72
N ILE A 15 -6.65 -7.50 0.26
CA ILE A 15 -6.96 -8.37 -0.86
C ILE A 15 -7.72 -7.57 -1.91
N THR A 16 -7.32 -7.71 -3.17
CA THR A 16 -8.03 -7.20 -4.35
C THR A 16 -8.20 -8.34 -5.36
N GLU A 17 -8.94 -8.09 -6.44
CA GLU A 17 -9.03 -9.01 -7.59
C GLU A 17 -7.68 -9.26 -8.28
N ARG A 18 -6.63 -8.53 -7.90
CA ARG A 18 -5.28 -8.60 -8.48
C ARG A 18 -4.27 -9.29 -7.58
N GLY A 19 -4.63 -9.65 -6.36
CA GLY A 19 -3.77 -10.41 -5.46
C GLY A 19 -3.93 -10.03 -3.99
N ILE A 20 -2.93 -10.41 -3.21
CA ILE A 20 -2.90 -10.29 -1.75
C ILE A 20 -1.64 -9.53 -1.35
N ALA A 21 -1.81 -8.47 -0.56
CA ALA A 21 -0.73 -7.74 0.09
C ALA A 21 -0.71 -8.08 1.58
N HIS A 22 0.34 -8.76 2.03
CA HIS A 22 0.60 -8.99 3.45
C HIS A 22 1.38 -7.80 4.01
N LEU A 23 0.93 -7.18 5.11
CA LEU A 23 1.48 -5.92 5.61
C LEU A 23 2.00 -5.99 7.04
N ARG A 24 1.71 -7.06 7.79
CA ARG A 24 2.21 -7.23 9.16
C ARG A 24 3.74 -7.37 9.16
N GLY A 25 4.39 -6.62 10.04
CA GLY A 25 5.85 -6.62 10.18
C GLY A 25 6.62 -5.87 9.08
N LYS A 26 5.93 -5.30 8.08
CA LYS A 26 6.57 -4.59 6.96
C LYS A 26 6.80 -3.11 7.27
N THR A 27 7.92 -2.59 6.80
CA THR A 27 8.26 -1.16 6.80
C THR A 27 7.31 -0.37 5.91
N VAL A 28 7.27 0.96 6.05
CA VAL A 28 6.43 1.82 5.21
C VAL A 28 6.75 1.64 3.72
N ARG A 29 8.03 1.49 3.37
CA ARG A 29 8.50 1.25 2.00
C ARG A 29 7.96 -0.07 1.44
N GLU A 30 8.14 -1.16 2.18
CA GLU A 30 7.66 -2.49 1.77
C GLU A 30 6.13 -2.51 1.66
N ARG A 31 5.42 -1.89 2.60
CA ARG A 31 3.95 -1.76 2.54
C ARG A 31 3.48 -1.03 1.28
N ALA A 32 4.17 0.05 0.90
CA ALA A 32 3.87 0.76 -0.32
C ALA A 32 4.10 -0.12 -1.56
N GLN A 33 5.20 -0.88 -1.61
CA GLN A 33 5.47 -1.81 -2.71
C GLN A 33 4.39 -2.88 -2.84
N GLU A 34 4.01 -3.49 -1.73
CA GLU A 34 2.96 -4.53 -1.67
C GLU A 34 1.62 -3.98 -2.15
N LEU A 35 1.21 -2.81 -1.65
CA LEU A 35 -0.05 -2.18 -2.05
C LEU A 35 -0.05 -1.78 -3.52
N ILE A 36 1.06 -1.24 -4.03
CA ILE A 36 1.20 -0.91 -5.45
C ILE A 36 1.16 -2.17 -6.30
N SER A 37 1.69 -3.30 -5.82
CA SER A 37 1.71 -4.56 -6.57
C SER A 37 0.30 -5.11 -6.84
N ILE A 38 -0.63 -4.94 -5.88
CA ILE A 38 -2.03 -5.40 -5.98
C ILE A 38 -3.01 -4.32 -6.47
N ALA A 39 -2.51 -3.13 -6.82
CA ALA A 39 -3.33 -2.03 -7.36
C ALA A 39 -3.68 -2.22 -8.84
N HIS A 40 -4.70 -1.49 -9.32
CA HIS A 40 -5.05 -1.42 -10.74
C HIS A 40 -3.84 -0.94 -11.59
N PRO A 41 -3.50 -1.58 -12.73
CA PRO A 41 -2.39 -1.20 -13.61
C PRO A 41 -2.35 0.29 -13.93
N ASP A 42 -3.49 0.87 -14.30
CA ASP A 42 -3.68 2.29 -14.61
C ASP A 42 -3.26 3.25 -13.48
N HIS A 43 -3.08 2.76 -12.26
CA HIS A 43 -2.69 3.55 -11.10
C HIS A 43 -1.26 3.30 -10.63
N LYS A 44 -0.62 2.20 -11.04
CA LYS A 44 0.70 1.78 -10.51
C LYS A 44 1.76 2.86 -10.70
N ASP A 45 1.87 3.41 -11.92
CA ASP A 45 2.86 4.44 -12.24
C ASP A 45 2.65 5.72 -11.42
N ARG A 46 1.39 6.13 -11.25
CA ARG A 46 1.04 7.31 -10.46
C ARG A 46 1.40 7.09 -8.98
N LEU A 47 1.02 5.93 -8.43
CA LEU A 47 1.30 5.61 -7.02
C LEU A 47 2.80 5.50 -6.74
N LEU A 48 3.59 4.95 -7.68
CA LEU A 48 5.03 4.87 -7.57
C LEU A 48 5.68 6.27 -7.52
N LYS A 49 5.27 7.17 -8.43
CA LYS A 49 5.75 8.56 -8.46
C LYS A 49 5.39 9.32 -7.18
N GLU A 50 4.18 9.16 -6.68
CA GLU A 50 3.77 9.82 -5.43
C GLU A 50 4.55 9.29 -4.23
N ALA A 51 4.79 7.98 -4.14
CA ALA A 51 5.60 7.40 -3.07
C ALA A 51 7.06 7.92 -3.10
N GLN A 52 7.63 8.13 -4.28
CA GLN A 52 8.94 8.79 -4.42
C GLN A 52 8.91 10.24 -3.94
N LYS A 53 7.91 11.03 -4.35
CA LYS A 53 7.75 12.43 -3.89
C LYS A 53 7.60 12.54 -2.37
N MET A 54 6.97 11.54 -1.75
CA MET A 54 6.78 11.47 -0.30
C MET A 54 8.01 10.95 0.46
N GLY A 55 9.10 10.59 -0.23
CA GLY A 55 10.31 10.02 0.40
C GLY A 55 10.09 8.62 0.98
N ILE A 56 9.09 7.89 0.50
CA ILE A 56 8.86 6.48 0.88
C ILE A 56 9.86 5.57 0.14
N PHE A 57 10.29 6.00 -1.06
CA PHE A 57 11.28 5.33 -1.90
C PHE A 57 12.62 6.04 -1.93
#